data_AF-A0A6G9YIC6-F1
#
_entry.id   AF-A0A6G9YIC6-F1
#
_cell.length_a   1.000
_cell.length_b   1.000
_cell.length_c   1.000
_cell.angle_alpha   90.00
_cell.angle_beta   90.00
_cell.angle_gamma   90.00
#
_symmetry.space_group_name_H-M   'P 1'
#
loop_
_entity.id
_entity.type
_entity.pdbx_description
1 polymer ?
#
loop_
_entity_poly.entity_id
_entity_poly.type
_entity_poly.pdbx_seq_one_letter_code
_entity_poly.pdbx_strand_id
1 'polypeptide(L)'
;MNSAVRSKGATVTSTDRDTTVTTITGAAPGVIIALRRAAKIAAEHGHNYIGTEDLLVALLNAEPMPLLEVHWQLRGGGALTFSELRELAESIVPGPAIGNHGPAEPARVEFEWTGPHAAAFTEAINRQS
;
A
#
# COMPACT_ATOMS: atom_id res chain seq x y z
N MET A 1 58.26 -2.39 6.77
CA MET A 1 57.50 -3.56 7.25
C MET A 1 56.84 -3.14 8.56
N ASN A 2 55.53 -3.08 8.79
CA ASN A 2 54.30 -3.53 8.13
C ASN A 2 53.23 -2.46 8.42
N SER A 3 52.53 -1.97 7.39
CA SER A 3 51.21 -2.41 6.95
C SER A 3 50.06 -1.83 7.79
N ALA A 4 49.35 -0.89 7.15
CA ALA A 4 48.08 -0.33 7.56
C ALA A 4 46.95 -1.34 7.34
N VAL A 5 45.95 -1.35 8.22
CA VAL A 5 44.56 -1.65 7.81
C VAL A 5 43.63 -0.72 8.60
N ARG A 6 43.29 0.42 8.00
CA ARG A 6 42.01 1.09 8.28
C ARG A 6 40.96 0.33 7.49
N SER A 7 40.01 -0.30 8.19
CA SER A 7 38.80 -0.84 7.58
C SER A 7 37.99 0.32 6.99
N LYS A 8 38.08 0.53 5.67
CA LYS A 8 37.12 1.35 4.94
C LYS A 8 35.76 0.67 5.05
N GLY A 9 34.80 1.37 5.67
CA GLY A 9 33.40 1.00 5.56
C GLY A 9 33.04 0.89 4.08
N ALA A 10 32.56 -0.28 3.67
CA ALA A 10 32.02 -0.46 2.34
C ALA A 10 30.82 0.46 2.19
N THR A 11 30.93 1.45 1.31
CA THR A 11 29.79 2.21 0.82
C THR A 11 28.87 1.20 0.14
N VAL A 12 27.74 0.87 0.76
CA VAL A 12 26.68 0.06 0.13
C VAL A 12 26.23 0.84 -1.10
N THR A 13 26.71 0.43 -2.27
CA THR A 13 26.24 0.94 -3.55
C THR A 13 24.80 0.47 -3.75
N SER A 14 23.95 1.32 -4.34
CA SER A 14 22.50 1.14 -4.54
C SER A 14 22.03 -0.21 -5.13
N THR A 15 22.94 -1.07 -5.60
CA THR A 15 22.68 -2.36 -6.22
C THR A 15 22.42 -3.52 -5.25
N ASP A 16 22.67 -3.35 -3.95
CA ASP A 16 22.50 -4.42 -2.93
C ASP A 16 21.11 -4.44 -2.27
N ARG A 17 20.20 -3.56 -2.65
CA ARG A 17 18.85 -3.49 -2.08
C ARG A 17 17.79 -3.57 -3.16
N ASP A 18 16.74 -4.32 -2.87
CA ASP A 18 15.57 -4.30 -3.74
C ASP A 18 14.84 -2.96 -3.64
N THR A 19 14.38 -2.48 -4.79
CA THR A 19 13.63 -1.23 -4.91
C THR A 19 12.46 -1.44 -5.85
N THR A 20 11.34 -0.81 -5.53
CA THR A 20 10.14 -0.77 -6.36
C THR A 20 9.70 0.64 -6.64
N VAL A 21 9.29 0.88 -7.88
CA VAL A 21 8.45 2.02 -8.24
C VAL A 21 7.11 1.47 -8.72
N THR A 22 6.02 1.95 -8.13
CA THR A 22 4.66 1.59 -8.55
C THR A 22 3.94 2.83 -9.07
N THR A 23 3.37 2.72 -10.26
CA THR A 23 2.53 3.74 -10.89
C THR A 23 1.08 3.30 -10.81
N ILE A 24 0.22 4.16 -10.24
CA ILE A 24 -1.23 3.92 -10.15
C ILE A 24 -1.94 4.96 -11.00
N THR A 25 -2.72 4.49 -11.98
CA THR A 25 -3.59 5.33 -12.80
C THR A 25 -5.04 5.22 -12.31
N GLY A 26 -5.78 6.32 -12.31
CA GLY A 26 -7.17 6.37 -11.86
C GLY A 26 -7.39 6.24 -10.36
N ALA A 27 -6.35 6.45 -9.53
CA ALA A 27 -6.49 6.47 -8.08
C ALA A 27 -7.43 7.59 -7.61
N ALA A 28 -8.47 7.24 -6.86
CA ALA A 28 -9.31 8.22 -6.18
C ALA A 28 -8.50 9.01 -5.12
N PRO A 29 -8.85 10.27 -4.80
CA PRO A 29 -8.13 11.06 -3.80
C PRO A 29 -7.98 10.34 -2.44
N GLY A 30 -9.00 9.59 -2.01
CA GLY A 30 -8.95 8.80 -0.77
C GLY A 30 -7.86 7.73 -0.77
N VAL A 31 -7.60 7.09 -1.92
CA VAL A 31 -6.52 6.10 -2.07
C VAL A 31 -5.16 6.77 -1.92
N ILE A 32 -4.96 7.93 -2.54
CA ILE A 32 -3.69 8.68 -2.44
C ILE A 32 -3.43 9.09 -0.99
N ILE A 33 -4.47 9.53 -0.27
CA ILE A 33 -4.37 9.89 1.15
C ILE A 33 -4.01 8.66 1.99
N ALA A 34 -4.67 7.51 1.76
CA ALA A 34 -4.39 6.27 2.46
C ALA A 34 -2.92 5.81 2.25
N LEU A 35 -2.43 5.84 1.01
CA LEU A 35 -1.03 5.47 0.70
C LEU A 35 -0.02 6.40 1.39
N ARG A 36 -0.29 7.71 1.43
CA ARG A 36 0.57 8.68 2.16
C ARG A 36 0.57 8.42 3.66
N ARG A 37 -0.58 8.07 4.23
CA ARG A 37 -0.68 7.69 5.65
C ARG A 37 0.07 6.39 5.93
N ALA A 38 -0.10 5.38 5.09
CA ALA A 38 0.62 4.12 5.21
C ALA A 38 2.15 4.33 5.13
N ALA A 39 2.62 5.15 4.19
CA ALA A 39 4.04 5.51 4.10
C ALA A 39 4.56 6.19 5.38
N LYS A 40 3.75 7.06 6.00
CA LYS A 40 4.10 7.69 7.28
C LYS A 40 4.17 6.66 8.41
N ILE A 41 3.18 5.78 8.52
CA ILE A 41 3.13 4.71 9.53
C ILE A 41 4.35 3.78 9.37
N ALA A 42 4.64 3.35 8.15
CA ALA A 42 5.82 2.55 7.84
C ALA A 42 7.11 3.21 8.33
N ALA A 43 7.30 4.49 8.00
CA ALA A 43 8.48 5.25 8.42
C ALA A 43 8.57 5.42 9.94
N GLU A 44 7.46 5.64 10.64
CA GLU A 44 7.39 5.72 12.10
C GLU A 44 7.81 4.41 12.79
N HIS A 45 7.61 3.27 12.11
CA HIS A 45 8.04 1.95 12.59
C HIS A 45 9.39 1.49 12.03
N GLY A 46 10.11 2.36 11.30
CA GLY A 46 11.44 2.08 10.76
C GLY A 46 11.45 1.23 9.48
N HIS A 47 10.31 1.05 8.82
CA HIS A 47 10.22 0.38 7.54
C HIS A 47 10.58 1.34 6.39
N ASN A 48 11.25 0.80 5.38
CA ASN A 48 11.55 1.50 4.12
C ASN A 48 10.67 1.00 2.97
N TYR A 49 9.56 0.35 3.30
CA TYR A 49 8.56 -0.19 2.39
C TYR A 49 7.18 -0.03 3.04
N ILE A 50 6.12 -0.02 2.25
CA ILE A 50 4.74 -0.02 2.74
C ILE A 50 4.27 -1.46 2.82
N GLY A 51 3.94 -1.94 4.02
CA GLY A 51 3.34 -3.24 4.24
C GLY A 51 1.81 -3.23 4.19
N THR A 52 1.20 -4.42 4.22
CA THR A 52 -0.26 -4.54 4.24
C THR A 52 -0.86 -4.05 5.55
N GLU A 53 -0.07 -4.07 6.61
CA GLU A 53 -0.39 -3.72 7.99
C GLU A 53 -0.41 -2.20 8.11
N ASP A 54 0.57 -1.51 7.51
CA ASP A 54 0.61 -0.06 7.41
C ASP A 54 -0.62 0.47 6.66
N LEU A 55 -0.99 -0.20 5.57
CA LEU A 55 -2.18 0.14 4.79
C LEU A 55 -3.47 -0.13 5.57
N LEU A 56 -3.56 -1.27 6.28
CA LEU A 56 -4.71 -1.61 7.11
C LEU A 56 -4.93 -0.56 8.21
N VAL A 57 -3.88 -0.18 8.92
CA VAL A 57 -3.94 0.88 9.93
C VAL A 57 -4.33 2.21 9.30
N ALA A 58 -3.76 2.57 8.14
CA ALA A 58 -4.11 3.80 7.43
C ALA A 58 -5.58 3.89 7.01
N LEU A 59 -6.19 2.75 6.67
CA LEU A 59 -7.60 2.65 6.28
C LEU A 59 -8.53 2.68 7.49
N LEU A 60 -8.20 1.96 8.57
CA LEU A 60 -9.06 1.79 9.74
C LEU A 60 -8.95 2.93 10.76
N ASN A 61 -7.83 3.65 10.80
CA ASN A 61 -7.64 4.78 11.73
C ASN A 61 -7.68 6.12 10.99
N ALA A 62 -8.37 6.16 9.85
CA ALA A 62 -8.51 7.36 9.03
C ALA A 62 -9.39 8.41 9.71
N GLU A 63 -8.88 9.64 9.84
CA GLU A 63 -9.67 10.79 10.29
C GLU A 63 -10.08 11.72 9.12
N PRO A 64 -11.31 12.29 9.11
CA PRO A 64 -12.42 11.95 10.00
C PRO A 64 -12.87 10.49 9.79
N MET A 65 -13.51 9.91 10.80
CA MET A 65 -14.01 8.53 10.91
C MET A 65 -14.06 7.75 9.56
N PRO A 66 -13.43 6.56 9.45
CA PRO A 66 -13.36 5.81 8.20
C PRO A 66 -14.74 5.49 7.62
N LEU A 67 -14.83 5.43 6.29
CA LEU A 67 -16.09 5.10 5.60
C LEU A 67 -16.71 3.79 6.07
N LEU A 68 -15.90 2.76 6.35
CA LEU A 68 -16.40 1.48 6.88
C LEU A 68 -17.12 1.69 8.22
N GLU A 69 -16.53 2.47 9.13
CA GLU A 69 -17.13 2.71 10.44
C GLU A 69 -18.43 3.51 10.31
N VAL A 70 -18.45 4.55 9.46
CA VAL A 70 -19.67 5.31 9.16
C VAL A 70 -20.79 4.41 8.63
N HIS A 71 -20.49 3.57 7.63
CA HIS A 71 -21.48 2.66 7.05
C HIS A 71 -21.97 1.60 8.04
N TRP A 72 -21.10 1.12 8.94
CA TRP A 72 -21.48 0.17 9.97
C TRP A 72 -22.42 0.79 11.01
N GLN A 73 -22.08 1.98 11.50
CA GLN A 73 -22.90 2.70 12.49
C GLN A 73 -24.28 3.05 11.93
N LEU A 74 -24.37 3.46 10.66
CA LEU A 74 -25.65 3.75 10.00
C LEU A 74 -26.58 2.54 9.92
N ARG A 75 -26.05 1.31 10.01
CA ARG A 75 -26.84 0.07 10.06
C ARG A 75 -27.21 -0.36 11.49
N GLY A 76 -26.85 0.43 12.50
CA GLY A 76 -27.05 0.09 13.92
C GLY A 76 -26.13 -1.02 14.41
N GLY A 77 -24.96 -1.17 13.79
CA GLY A 77 -24.02 -2.26 14.06
C GLY A 77 -23.32 -2.16 15.42
N GLY A 78 -23.11 -3.32 16.05
CA GLY A 78 -22.34 -3.49 17.30
C GLY A 78 -20.88 -3.88 17.05
N ALA A 79 -20.31 -4.77 17.86
CA ALA A 79 -18.99 -5.34 17.56
C ALA A 79 -19.04 -6.17 16.26
N LEU A 80 -18.04 -6.00 15.39
CA LEU A 80 -17.89 -6.75 14.14
C LEU A 80 -17.07 -8.02 14.33
N THR A 81 -17.56 -9.12 13.78
CA THR A 81 -16.72 -10.28 13.43
C THR A 81 -15.92 -10.00 12.15
N PHE A 82 -14.87 -10.79 11.91
CA PHE A 82 -14.07 -10.64 10.69
C PHE A 82 -14.86 -10.95 9.40
N SER A 83 -15.81 -11.89 9.45
CA SER A 83 -16.69 -12.19 8.32
C SER A 83 -17.61 -11.01 8.01
N GLU A 84 -18.22 -10.40 9.03
CA GLU A 84 -19.05 -9.20 8.85
C GLU A 84 -18.25 -8.00 8.35
N LEU A 85 -16.98 -7.86 8.77
CA LEU A 85 -16.09 -6.83 8.21
C LEU A 85 -15.88 -7.03 6.70
N ARG A 86 -15.68 -8.27 6.26
CA ARG A 86 -15.53 -8.60 4.84
C ARG A 86 -16.79 -8.27 4.06
N GLU A 87 -17.94 -8.73 4.55
CA GLU A 87 -19.24 -8.45 3.92
C GLU A 87 -19.54 -6.96 3.85
N LEU A 88 -19.23 -6.22 4.92
CA LEU A 88 -19.38 -4.77 4.95
C LEU A 88 -18.49 -4.11 3.89
N ALA A 89 -17.21 -4.47 3.84
CA ALA A 89 -16.25 -3.93 2.87
C ALA A 89 -16.69 -4.17 1.42
N GLU A 90 -17.21 -5.36 1.11
CA GLU A 90 -17.78 -5.68 -0.21
C GLU A 90 -19.04 -4.85 -0.50
N SER A 91 -19.90 -4.66 0.49
CA SER A 91 -21.19 -3.96 0.31
C SER A 91 -21.08 -2.45 0.03
N ILE A 92 -19.92 -1.84 0.32
CA ILE A 92 -19.68 -0.40 0.12
C ILE A 92 -18.93 -0.11 -1.19
N VAL A 93 -18.57 -1.14 -1.97
CA VAL A 93 -17.95 -0.94 -3.29
C VAL A 93 -18.95 -0.20 -4.18
N PRO A 94 -18.59 0.99 -4.69
CA PRO A 94 -19.51 1.77 -5.52
C PRO A 94 -19.81 1.02 -6.83
N GLY A 95 -21.05 1.17 -7.32
CA GLY A 95 -21.41 0.74 -8.66
C GLY A 95 -20.70 1.57 -9.75
N PRO A 96 -21.06 1.35 -11.03
CA PRO A 96 -20.50 2.11 -12.15
C PRO A 96 -20.59 3.62 -11.91
N ALA A 97 -19.52 4.35 -12.25
CA ALA A 97 -19.54 5.81 -12.19
C ALA A 97 -20.68 6.36 -13.05
N ILE A 98 -21.46 7.30 -12.49
CA ILE A 98 -22.56 7.94 -13.20
C ILE A 98 -22.04 9.25 -13.81
N GLY A 99 -22.16 9.39 -15.14
CA GLY A 99 -21.70 10.58 -15.87
C GLY A 99 -20.19 10.56 -16.18
N ASN A 100 -19.66 11.71 -16.61
CA ASN A 100 -18.26 11.84 -17.07
C ASN A 100 -17.30 12.19 -15.91
N HIS A 101 -17.46 11.52 -14.76
CA HIS A 101 -16.59 11.70 -13.60
C HIS A 101 -15.54 10.60 -13.54
N GLY A 102 -14.25 10.97 -13.60
CA GLY A 102 -13.12 10.04 -13.52
C GLY A 102 -12.40 9.80 -14.84
N PRO A 103 -11.36 8.95 -14.85
CA PRO A 103 -10.62 8.59 -16.07
C PRO A 103 -11.50 7.83 -17.07
N ALA A 104 -11.24 8.03 -18.36
CA ALA A 104 -11.93 7.29 -19.44
C ALA A 104 -11.47 5.82 -19.54
N GLU A 105 -10.27 5.52 -19.03
CA GLU A 105 -9.66 4.19 -19.07
C GLU A 105 -9.76 3.50 -17.70
N PRO A 106 -9.80 2.15 -17.65
CA PRO A 106 -9.75 1.41 -16.40
C PRO A 106 -8.52 1.76 -15.56
N ALA A 107 -8.68 1.74 -14.23
CA ALA A 107 -7.56 1.93 -13.31
C ALA A 107 -6.52 0.82 -13.50
N ARG A 108 -5.23 1.18 -13.39
CA ARG A 108 -4.10 0.24 -13.50
C ARG A 108 -3.10 0.46 -12.38
N VAL A 109 -2.47 -0.62 -11.96
CA VAL A 109 -1.31 -0.62 -11.08
C VAL A 109 -0.18 -1.29 -11.84
N GLU A 110 0.83 -0.52 -12.18
CA GLU A 110 2.03 -0.98 -12.87
C GLU A 110 3.22 -0.81 -11.94
N PHE A 111 4.25 -1.64 -12.10
CA PHE A 111 5.41 -1.59 -11.22
C PHE A 111 6.70 -1.94 -11.96
N GLU A 112 7.81 -1.41 -11.46
CA GLU A 112 9.16 -1.77 -11.85
C GLU A 112 9.95 -2.16 -10.60
N TRP A 113 10.48 -3.38 -10.58
CA TRP A 113 11.38 -3.86 -9.54
C TRP A 113 12.83 -3.85 -10.03
N THR A 114 13.73 -3.45 -9.15
CA THR A 114 15.18 -3.59 -9.35
C THR A 114 15.82 -4.18 -8.09
N GLY A 115 16.98 -4.80 -8.24
CA GLY A 115 17.71 -5.42 -7.13
C GLY A 115 17.83 -6.95 -7.23
N PRO A 116 18.49 -7.58 -6.24
CA PRO A 116 18.85 -9.00 -6.27
C PRO A 116 17.65 -9.96 -6.39
N HIS A 117 16.46 -9.57 -5.92
CA HIS A 117 15.27 -10.42 -5.89
C HIS A 117 14.17 -9.98 -6.87
N ALA A 118 14.44 -8.99 -7.74
CA ALA A 118 13.44 -8.41 -8.64
C ALA A 118 12.68 -9.44 -9.48
N ALA A 119 13.38 -10.45 -10.03
CA ALA A 119 12.76 -11.51 -10.83
C ALA A 119 11.77 -12.37 -10.01
N ALA A 120 12.17 -12.78 -8.81
CA ALA A 120 11.34 -13.59 -7.92
C ALA A 120 10.09 -12.83 -7.46
N PHE A 121 10.23 -11.54 -7.12
CA PHE A 121 9.10 -10.70 -6.74
C PHE A 121 8.15 -10.45 -7.91
N THR A 122 8.67 -10.21 -9.10
CA THR A 122 7.85 -10.03 -10.32
C THR A 122 7.04 -11.29 -10.62
N GLU A 123 7.65 -12.48 -10.56
CA GLU A 123 6.94 -13.76 -10.75
C GLU A 123 5.87 -13.99 -9.68
N ALA A 124 6.17 -13.69 -8.41
CA ALA A 124 5.22 -13.85 -7.32
C ALA A 124 3.98 -12.96 -7.51
N ILE A 125 4.17 -11.69 -7.91
CA ILE A 125 3.06 -10.75 -8.16
C ILE A 125 2.20 -11.24 -9.33
N ASN A 126 2.82 -11.61 -10.45
CA ASN A 126 2.11 -12.04 -11.66
C ASN A 126 1.32 -13.35 -11.51
N ARG A 127 1.61 -14.17 -10.49
CA ARG A 127 0.82 -15.37 -10.17
C ARG A 127 -0.43 -15.09 -9.33
N GLN A 128 -0.45 -13.97 -8.62
CA GLN A 128 -1.48 -13.62 -7.64
C GLN A 128 -2.42 -12.51 -8.13
N SER A 129 -2.13 -11.94 -9.31
CA SER A 129 -2.93 -10.92 -9.99
C SER A 129 -3.54 -11.50 -11.26
#